data_AF-P37850-F1
#
_entry.id   AF-P37850-F1
#
_cell.length_a   1.000
_cell.length_b   1.000
_cell.length_c   1.000
_cell.angle_alpha   90.00
_cell.angle_beta   90.00
_cell.angle_gamma   90.00
#
_symmetry.space_group_name_H-M   'P 1'
#
loop_
_entity.id
_entity.type
_entity.pdbx_description
1 polymer ?
#
loop_
_entity_poly.entity_id
_entity_poly.type
_entity_poly.pdbx_seq_one_letter_code
_entity_poly.pdbx_strand_id
1 'polypeptide(L)'
;KRLLGESGIAVNQVIPEGGYLNYLKDLPRAWFNIVPYREVGLMTAIFSEKEYGMPYISITPMGISNTANFIAQIEKLVNMWASALSEKRLNYKFYVDNQTKFV
;
A
#
# COMPACT_ATOMS: atom_id res chain seq x y z
N LYS A 1 -7.90 -3.95 4.82
CA LYS A 1 -7.33 -3.57 6.13
C LYS A 1 -6.53 -4.70 6.78
N ARG A 2 -7.07 -5.93 6.92
CA ARG A 2 -6.37 -7.07 7.54
C ARG A 2 -4.96 -7.31 6.99
N LEU A 3 -4.82 -7.45 5.66
CA LEU A 3 -3.53 -7.69 5.00
C LEU A 3 -2.47 -6.62 5.34
N LEU A 4 -2.88 -5.35 5.39
CA LEU A 4 -1.98 -4.24 5.74
C LEU A 4 -1.59 -4.29 7.22
N GLY A 5 -2.54 -4.61 8.10
CA GLY A 5 -2.26 -4.78 9.53
C GLY A 5 -1.31 -5.94 9.80
N GLU A 6 -1.52 -7.08 9.14
CA GLU A 6 -0.65 -8.26 9.22
C GLU A 6 0.76 -7.97 8.68
N SER A 7 0.89 -7.08 7.70
CA SER A 7 2.18 -6.61 7.19
C SER A 7 2.80 -5.48 8.03
N GLY A 8 2.21 -5.07 9.15
CA GLY A 8 2.72 -3.98 9.99
C GLY A 8 2.54 -2.58 9.40
N ILE A 9 1.63 -2.41 8.45
CA ILE A 9 1.38 -1.13 7.76
C ILE A 9 0.13 -0.48 8.34
N ALA A 10 0.34 0.69 8.94
CA ALA A 10 -0.75 1.53 9.43
C ALA A 10 -1.50 2.20 8.28
N VAL A 11 -2.83 2.24 8.38
CA VAL A 11 -3.67 2.96 7.42
C VAL A 11 -3.85 4.38 7.93
N ASN A 12 -3.35 5.37 7.18
CA ASN A 12 -3.49 6.78 7.52
C ASN A 12 -4.94 7.26 7.34
N GLN A 13 -5.46 7.16 6.10
CA GLN A 13 -6.82 7.57 5.75
C GLN A 13 -7.39 6.63 4.69
N VAL A 14 -8.72 6.49 4.66
CA VAL A 14 -9.46 5.83 3.58
C VAL A 14 -10.40 6.87 2.99
N ILE A 15 -10.37 7.02 1.66
CA ILE A 15 -11.23 7.94 0.92
C ILE A 15 -11.83 7.22 -0.29
N PRO A 16 -13.04 7.60 -0.75
CA PRO A 16 -13.95 8.57 -0.13
C PRO A 16 -14.75 7.97 1.05
N GLU A 17 -14.77 6.65 1.20
CA GLU A 17 -15.58 5.96 2.21
C GLU A 17 -15.15 6.29 3.64
N GLY A 18 -16.07 6.86 4.44
CA GLY A 18 -15.82 7.21 5.83
C GLY A 18 -14.89 8.42 6.04
N GLY A 19 -14.49 9.11 4.96
CA GLY A 19 -13.68 10.31 5.02
C GLY A 19 -14.49 11.53 5.46
N TYR A 20 -13.96 12.29 6.42
CA TYR A 20 -14.48 13.62 6.76
C TYR A 20 -13.63 14.68 6.07
N LEU A 21 -14.24 15.80 5.68
CA LEU A 21 -13.54 16.93 5.04
C LEU A 21 -12.30 17.37 5.84
N ASN A 22 -12.41 17.35 7.18
CA ASN A 22 -11.35 17.72 8.10
C ASN A 22 -10.11 16.81 8.02
N TYR A 23 -10.23 15.59 7.48
CA TYR A 23 -9.14 14.63 7.33
C TYR A 23 -8.42 14.77 5.98
N LEU A 24 -8.92 15.56 5.03
CA LEU A 24 -8.24 15.77 3.75
C LEU A 24 -6.85 16.37 3.92
N LYS A 25 -6.65 17.21 4.95
CA LYS A 25 -5.35 17.78 5.31
C LYS A 25 -4.31 16.73 5.70
N ASP A 26 -4.76 15.55 6.13
CA ASP A 26 -3.90 14.47 6.61
C ASP A 26 -3.50 13.52 5.48
N LEU A 27 -4.08 13.63 4.27
CA LEU A 27 -3.75 12.77 3.13
C LEU A 27 -2.25 12.75 2.78
N PRO A 28 -1.54 13.89 2.72
CA PRO A 28 -0.12 13.90 2.38
C PRO A 28 0.81 13.28 3.45
N ARG A 29 0.26 12.87 4.60
CA ARG A 29 1.05 12.20 5.66
C ARG A 29 1.31 10.72 5.34
N ALA A 30 0.57 10.13 4.40
CA ALA A 30 0.81 8.76 3.99
C ALA A 30 2.10 8.64 3.17
N TRP A 31 2.75 7.47 3.23
CA TRP A 31 3.98 7.23 2.48
C TRP A 31 3.67 6.80 1.04
N PHE A 32 2.59 6.06 0.85
CA PHE A 32 2.07 5.65 -0.46
C PHE A 32 0.56 5.47 -0.40
N ASN A 33 -0.05 5.47 -1.58
CA ASN A 33 -1.48 5.20 -1.76
C ASN A 33 -1.72 3.77 -2.26
N ILE A 34 -2.87 3.21 -1.90
CA ILE A 34 -3.35 1.93 -2.44
C ILE A 34 -4.66 2.19 -3.17
N VAL A 35 -4.73 1.74 -4.42
CA VAL A 35 -5.91 1.81 -5.29
C VAL A 35 -6.43 0.38 -5.48
N PRO A 36 -7.47 -0.04 -4.73
CA PRO A 36 -7.94 -1.43 -4.77
C PRO A 36 -8.43 -1.86 -6.14
N TYR A 37 -9.11 -0.96 -6.86
CA TYR A 37 -9.62 -1.18 -8.21
C TYR A 37 -9.30 0.05 -9.04
N ARG A 38 -8.87 -0.15 -10.29
CA ARG A 38 -8.40 0.95 -11.16
C ARG A 38 -9.52 1.92 -11.52
N GLU A 39 -10.75 1.44 -11.44
CA GLU A 39 -12.00 2.17 -11.65
C GLU A 39 -12.26 3.19 -10.54
N VAL A 40 -11.72 2.99 -9.32
CA VAL A 40 -11.94 3.88 -8.18
C VAL A 40 -10.64 4.44 -7.61
N GLY A 41 -10.46 5.76 -7.71
CA GLY A 41 -9.36 6.47 -7.04
C GLY A 41 -8.03 6.52 -7.82
N LEU A 42 -7.93 5.91 -9.01
CA LEU A 42 -6.71 6.01 -9.83
C LEU A 42 -6.32 7.46 -10.12
N MET A 43 -7.29 8.32 -10.47
CA MET A 43 -7.04 9.75 -10.71
C MET A 43 -6.52 10.46 -9.46
N THR A 44 -7.06 10.13 -8.28
CA THR A 44 -6.61 10.69 -6.99
C THR A 44 -5.19 10.25 -6.66
N ALA A 45 -4.84 9.00 -6.97
CA ALA A 45 -3.49 8.48 -6.78
C ALA A 45 -2.48 9.15 -7.71
N ILE A 46 -2.81 9.30 -9.01
CA ILE A 46 -1.99 10.02 -9.98
C ILE A 46 -1.79 11.48 -9.55
N PHE A 47 -2.87 12.14 -9.11
CA PHE A 47 -2.79 13.50 -8.57
C PHE A 47 -1.86 13.57 -7.36
N SER A 48 -1.99 12.64 -6.40
CA SER A 48 -1.15 12.63 -5.20
C SER A 48 0.32 12.32 -5.51
N GLU A 49 0.58 11.48 -6.51
CA GLU A 49 1.92 11.22 -7.00
C GLU A 49 2.54 12.47 -7.61
N LYS A 50 1.79 13.18 -8.45
CA LYS A 50 2.25 14.40 -9.11
C LYS A 50 2.47 15.56 -8.13
N GLU A 51 1.55 15.79 -7.21
CA GLU A 51 1.56 16.98 -6.33
C GLU A 51 2.37 16.77 -5.04
N TYR A 52 2.39 15.55 -4.51
CA TYR A 52 3.05 15.24 -3.24
C TYR A 52 4.20 14.23 -3.35
N GLY A 53 4.49 13.73 -4.57
CA GLY A 53 5.52 12.70 -4.77
C GLY A 53 5.15 11.36 -4.12
N MET A 54 3.87 11.12 -3.84
CA MET A 54 3.40 9.90 -3.16
C MET A 54 3.20 8.76 -4.18
N PRO A 55 4.03 7.72 -4.17
CA PRO A 55 3.83 6.58 -5.05
C PRO A 55 2.52 5.86 -4.71
N TYR A 56 2.01 5.06 -5.65
CA TYR A 56 0.80 4.29 -5.44
C TYR A 56 0.89 2.86 -5.97
N ILE A 57 0.12 1.96 -5.36
CA ILE A 57 -0.05 0.58 -5.79
C ILE A 57 -1.45 0.41 -6.35
N SER A 58 -1.56 0.02 -7.62
CA SER A 58 -2.84 -0.21 -8.33
C SER A 58 -3.06 -1.67 -8.73
N ILE A 59 -2.31 -2.60 -8.12
CA ILE A 59 -2.58 -4.03 -8.25
C ILE A 59 -3.75 -4.38 -7.33
N THR A 60 -4.82 -4.92 -7.92
CA THR A 60 -5.92 -5.49 -7.16
C THR A 60 -5.45 -6.79 -6.48
N PRO A 61 -5.50 -6.91 -5.14
CA PRO A 61 -5.07 -8.10 -4.42
C PRO A 61 -6.11 -9.21 -4.52
N MET A 62 -6.26 -9.78 -5.73
CA MET A 62 -7.23 -10.83 -6.04
C MET A 62 -6.54 -12.04 -6.67
N GLY A 63 -6.75 -13.21 -6.06
CA GLY A 63 -6.03 -14.43 -6.42
C GLY A 63 -4.58 -14.44 -5.93
N ILE A 64 -3.95 -15.60 -6.01
CA ILE A 64 -2.61 -15.83 -5.42
C ILE A 64 -1.54 -14.95 -6.07
N SER A 65 -1.46 -14.96 -7.40
CA SER A 65 -0.42 -14.23 -8.14
C SER A 65 -0.48 -12.72 -7.93
N ASN A 66 -1.67 -12.10 -8.07
CA ASN A 66 -1.78 -10.66 -7.87
C ASN A 66 -1.64 -10.27 -6.40
N THR A 67 -2.06 -11.10 -5.45
CA THR A 67 -1.83 -10.84 -4.03
C THR A 67 -0.33 -10.89 -3.71
N ALA A 68 0.40 -11.85 -4.26
CA ALA A 68 1.86 -11.91 -4.12
C ALA A 68 2.54 -10.67 -4.74
N ASN A 69 2.13 -10.27 -5.95
CA ASN A 69 2.64 -9.06 -6.61
C ASN A 69 2.32 -7.78 -5.83
N PHE A 70 1.12 -7.69 -5.25
CA PHE A 70 0.71 -6.58 -4.38
C PHE A 70 1.62 -6.48 -3.14
N ILE A 71 1.86 -7.60 -2.46
CA ILE A 71 2.75 -7.65 -1.29
C ILE A 71 4.19 -7.32 -1.68
N ALA A 72 4.67 -7.81 -2.83
CA ALA A 72 6.02 -7.49 -3.31
C ALA A 72 6.21 -6.00 -3.64
N GLN A 73 5.18 -5.33 -4.18
CA GLN A 73 5.22 -3.88 -4.40
C GLN A 73 5.26 -3.09 -3.09
N ILE A 74 4.46 -3.52 -2.10
CA ILE A 74 4.53 -2.97 -0.75
C ILE A 74 5.94 -3.11 -0.19
N GLU A 75 6.54 -4.31 -0.28
CA GLU A 75 7.91 -4.57 0.19
C GLU A 75 8.90 -3.60 -0.43
N LYS A 76 8.82 -3.41 -1.76
CA LYS A 76 9.71 -2.52 -2.50
C LYS A 76 9.61 -1.08 -2.01
N LEU A 77 8.39 -0.55 -1.83
CA LEU A 77 8.19 0.83 -1.36
C LEU A 77 8.69 1.00 0.08
N VAL A 78 8.32 0.09 0.97
CA VAL A 78 8.74 0.18 2.37
C VAL A 78 10.25 0.04 2.50
N ASN A 79 10.89 -0.90 1.78
CA ASN A 79 12.34 -1.07 1.82
C ASN A 79 13.10 0.10 1.17
N MET A 80 12.51 0.82 0.23
CA MET A 80 13.09 2.04 -0.34
C MET A 80 13.30 3.10 0.74
N TRP A 81 12.28 3.35 1.56
CA TRP A 81 12.39 4.28 2.69
C TRP A 81 13.13 3.69 3.89
N ALA A 82 12.93 2.39 4.16
CA ALA A 82 13.66 1.73 5.24
C ALA A 82 15.15 1.88 5.00
N SER A 83 15.67 1.61 3.79
CA SER A 83 17.08 1.80 3.46
C SER A 83 17.57 3.25 3.62
N ALA A 84 16.69 4.24 3.50
CA ALA A 84 17.03 5.65 3.73
C ALA A 84 16.96 6.06 5.22
N LEU A 85 16.16 5.36 6.03
CA LEU A 85 15.86 5.71 7.43
C LEU A 85 16.53 4.77 8.45
N SER A 86 16.91 3.55 8.06
CA SER A 86 17.41 2.47 8.90
C SER A 86 18.16 1.40 8.08
N GLU A 87 19.03 0.62 8.71
CA GLU A 87 19.66 -0.54 8.05
C GLU A 87 18.76 -1.80 8.03
N LYS A 88 17.52 -1.71 8.55
CA LYS A 88 16.58 -2.84 8.59
C LYS A 88 15.86 -3.02 7.25
N ARG A 89 15.84 -4.25 6.75
CA ARG A 89 15.03 -4.65 5.59
C ARG A 89 13.87 -5.55 6.04
N LEU A 90 12.67 -5.26 5.53
CA LEU A 90 11.52 -6.15 5.67
C LEU A 90 11.54 -7.20 4.56
N ASN A 91 11.14 -8.42 4.89
CA ASN A 91 11.03 -9.52 3.95
C ASN A 91 9.68 -10.20 4.14
N TYR A 92 8.79 -10.08 3.14
CA TYR A 92 7.47 -10.71 3.19
C TYR A 92 7.41 -12.05 2.48
N LYS A 93 8.53 -12.58 1.94
CA LYS A 93 8.57 -13.86 1.22
C LYS A 93 7.99 -15.00 2.06
N PHE A 94 8.39 -15.11 3.33
CA PHE A 94 7.85 -16.12 4.24
C PHE A 94 6.34 -15.99 4.46
N TYR A 95 5.83 -14.76 4.53
CA TYR A 95 4.40 -14.52 4.66
C TYR A 95 3.66 -14.96 3.39
N VAL A 96 4.15 -14.60 2.20
CA VAL A 96 3.57 -15.01 0.92
C VAL A 96 3.58 -16.53 0.78
N ASP A 97 4.71 -17.19 1.05
CA ASP A 97 4.87 -18.64 0.91
C ASP A 97 3.93 -19.41 1.87
N ASN A 98 3.73 -18.93 3.09
CA ASN A 98 2.81 -19.54 4.04
C ASN A 98 1.34 -19.43 3.59
N GLN A 99 0.97 -18.36 2.87
CA GLN A 99 -0.39 -18.17 2.37
C GLN A 99 -0.68 -19.00 1.11
N THR A 100 0.36 -19.48 0.41
CA THR A 100 0.22 -20.28 -0.82
C THR A 100 0.40 -21.78 -0.62
N LYS A 101 1.02 -22.21 0.49
CA LYS A 101 1.45 -23.60 0.73
C LYS A 101 0.31 -24.66 0.73
N PHE A 102 -0.94 -24.26 0.91
CA PHE A 102 -2.07 -25.18 1.09
C PHE A 102 -3.14 -25.07 0.00
N VAL A 103 -2.80 -24.51 -1.17
CA VAL A 103 -3.65 -24.53 -2.37
C VAL A 103 -3.11 -25.56 -3.34
#